data_AF-A0A923YYF0-F1
#
_entry.id   AF-A0A923YYF0-F1
#
_cell.length_a   1.000
_cell.length_b   1.000
_cell.length_c   1.000
_cell.angle_alpha   90.00
_cell.angle_beta   90.00
_cell.angle_gamma   90.00
#
_symmetry.space_group_name_H-M   'P 1'
#
loop_
_entity.id
_entity.type
_entity.pdbx_description
1 polymer ?
#
loop_
_entity_poly.entity_id
_entity_poly.type
_entity_poly.pdbx_seq_one_letter_code
_entity_poly.pdbx_strand_id
1 'polypeptide(L)'
;MKYLDIILKSYLNYFNYLKSELIYPNWDNYFYGLLIISLSVWILELLFPWRKNQPVFRKGFWLDLFYMFFNFFILNLILLIALSNLASTLVNDFLSLFNLQLTSIKIIDLSQFSKPLALLVFFVVSDFIQYNTHRLLHKVPLLWQIHKVHHSAKQMGFATHFRYHWLEPIIYKSIIYIPLILIGGFNLQDVFIVHFVAISIGHLNHANLGWNYGFFKYIFNNPKMHIWHHGKTLPNKNGINFAISLSIWDYIF
;
A
#
# COMPACT_ATOMS: atom_id res chain seq x y z
N MET A 1 -13.82 -14.17 27.03
CA MET A 1 -12.53 -13.86 27.70
C MET A 1 -11.37 -13.88 26.70
N LYS A 2 -10.92 -15.04 26.17
CA LYS A 2 -9.79 -15.17 25.20
C LYS A 2 -9.69 -14.07 24.13
N TYR A 3 -10.77 -13.82 23.36
CA TYR A 3 -10.75 -12.86 22.25
C TYR A 3 -10.67 -11.39 22.70
N LEU A 4 -11.33 -11.04 23.81
CA LEU A 4 -11.28 -9.68 24.36
C LEU A 4 -9.86 -9.34 24.82
N ASP A 5 -9.19 -10.31 25.47
CA ASP A 5 -7.81 -10.15 25.93
C ASP A 5 -6.83 -9.99 24.76
N ILE A 6 -7.03 -10.74 23.67
CA ILE A 6 -6.23 -10.60 22.44
C ILE A 6 -6.39 -9.20 21.86
N ILE A 7 -7.61 -8.69 21.80
CA ILE A 7 -7.90 -7.34 21.28
C ILE A 7 -7.21 -6.28 22.14
N LEU A 8 -7.40 -6.30 23.46
CA LEU A 8 -6.81 -5.33 24.39
C LEU A 8 -5.27 -5.35 24.35
N LYS A 9 -4.66 -6.54 24.38
CA LYS A 9 -3.20 -6.69 24.27
C LYS A 9 -2.69 -6.19 22.91
N SER A 10 -3.40 -6.47 21.82
CA SER A 10 -3.03 -5.99 20.48
C SER A 10 -2.99 -4.46 20.42
N TYR A 11 -3.98 -3.78 21.01
CA TYR A 11 -4.01 -2.31 21.07
C TYR A 11 -2.87 -1.74 21.89
N LEU A 12 -2.65 -2.24 23.11
CA LEU A 12 -1.59 -1.76 23.99
C LEU A 12 -0.21 -1.97 23.36
N ASN A 13 0.03 -3.15 22.77
CA ASN A 13 1.28 -3.47 22.10
C ASN A 13 1.53 -2.54 20.91
N TYR A 14 0.53 -2.30 20.06
CA TYR A 14 0.73 -1.40 18.93
C TYR A 14 0.85 0.06 19.35
N PHE A 15 0.16 0.49 20.40
CA PHE A 15 0.33 1.84 20.95
C PHE A 15 1.77 2.05 21.44
N ASN A 16 2.31 1.07 22.18
CA ASN A 16 3.69 1.10 22.64
C ASN A 16 4.68 1.06 21.46
N TYR A 17 4.40 0.25 20.43
CA TYR A 17 5.17 0.24 19.19
C TYR A 17 5.16 1.62 18.51
N LEU A 18 3.99 2.23 18.29
CA LEU A 18 3.87 3.55 17.66
C LEU A 18 4.60 4.63 18.48
N LYS A 19 4.49 4.58 19.80
CA LYS A 19 5.24 5.46 20.70
C LYS A 19 6.75 5.25 20.54
N SER A 20 7.20 4.01 20.47
CA SER A 20 8.61 3.67 20.24
C SER A 20 9.09 4.19 18.88
N GLU A 21 8.28 4.04 17.83
CA GLU A 21 8.60 4.53 16.49
C GLU A 21 8.79 6.05 16.44
N LEU A 22 8.04 6.79 17.27
CA LEU A 22 8.15 8.25 17.37
C LEU A 22 9.36 8.71 18.21
N ILE A 23 9.78 7.92 19.21
CA ILE A 23 10.79 8.33 20.19
C ILE A 23 12.18 7.78 19.85
N TYR A 24 12.27 6.59 19.27
CA TYR A 24 13.50 5.85 19.03
C TYR A 24 13.70 5.58 17.54
N PRO A 25 14.29 6.53 16.79
CA PRO A 25 14.62 6.34 15.38
C PRO A 25 15.54 5.13 15.19
N ASN A 26 15.23 4.30 14.19
CA ASN A 26 16.06 3.17 13.76
C ASN A 26 15.91 2.98 12.24
N TRP A 27 16.70 2.08 11.64
CA TRP A 27 16.74 1.88 10.20
C TRP A 27 15.44 1.29 9.60
N ASP A 28 14.74 0.46 10.37
CA ASP A 28 13.49 -0.19 9.95
C ASP A 28 12.26 0.54 10.53
N ASN A 29 12.40 1.82 10.84
CA ASN A 29 11.37 2.64 11.45
C ASN A 29 10.39 3.15 10.39
N TYR A 30 9.13 2.74 10.51
CA TYR A 30 8.04 3.09 9.62
C TYR A 30 7.68 4.57 9.65
N PHE A 31 7.76 5.21 10.82
CA PHE A 31 7.45 6.64 10.95
C PHE A 31 8.45 7.52 10.20
N TYR A 32 9.74 7.36 10.51
CA TYR A 32 10.80 8.13 9.86
C TYR A 32 10.99 7.73 8.40
N GLY A 33 10.83 6.45 8.05
CA GLY A 33 10.86 6.00 6.66
C GLY A 33 9.79 6.71 5.83
N LEU A 34 8.53 6.74 6.31
CA LEU A 34 7.44 7.42 5.60
C LEU A 34 7.72 8.92 5.47
N LEU A 35 8.21 9.54 6.55
CA LEU A 35 8.54 10.96 6.58
C LEU A 35 9.65 11.28 5.56
N ILE A 36 10.72 10.48 5.52
CA ILE A 36 11.85 10.67 4.60
C ILE A 36 11.39 10.54 3.14
N ILE A 37 10.61 9.51 2.80
CA ILE A 37 10.06 9.35 1.44
C ILE A 37 9.17 10.53 1.09
N SER A 38 8.25 10.90 1.99
CA SER A 38 7.32 12.00 1.79
C SER A 38 8.05 13.31 1.50
N LEU A 39 9.02 13.65 2.34
CA LEU A 39 9.84 14.86 2.18
C LEU A 39 10.67 14.81 0.90
N SER A 40 11.26 13.66 0.58
CA SER A 40 12.08 13.49 -0.63
C SER A 40 11.26 13.70 -1.89
N VAL A 41 10.07 13.08 -1.99
CA VAL A 41 9.18 13.25 -3.15
C VAL A 41 8.58 14.66 -3.19
N TRP A 42 8.27 15.26 -2.04
CA TRP A 42 7.83 16.64 -2.00
C TRP A 42 8.91 17.62 -2.48
N ILE A 43 10.17 17.42 -2.07
CA ILE A 43 11.31 18.19 -2.59
C ILE A 43 11.41 18.03 -4.11
N LEU A 44 11.22 16.81 -4.65
CA LEU A 44 11.19 16.60 -6.10
C LEU A 44 10.06 17.38 -6.78
N GLU A 45 8.85 17.45 -6.18
CA GLU A 45 7.75 18.28 -6.70
C GLU A 45 8.11 19.76 -6.74
N LEU A 46 8.88 20.25 -5.76
CA LEU A 46 9.31 21.65 -5.69
C LEU A 46 10.40 21.98 -6.70
N LEU A 47 11.35 21.06 -6.89
CA LEU A 47 12.47 21.24 -7.82
C LEU A 47 12.04 21.05 -9.29
N PHE A 48 11.12 20.12 -9.56
CA PHE A 48 10.73 19.72 -10.91
C PHE A 48 9.20 19.69 -11.14
N PRO A 49 8.45 20.77 -10.80
CA PRO A 49 7.00 20.77 -10.92
C PRO A 49 6.55 20.69 -12.38
N TRP A 50 5.68 19.72 -12.69
CA TRP A 50 5.01 19.66 -13.98
C TRP A 50 3.98 20.78 -14.13
N ARG A 51 3.09 20.93 -13.15
CA ARG A 51 2.11 22.03 -13.06
C ARG A 51 2.73 23.18 -12.28
N LYS A 52 3.43 24.09 -12.97
CA LYS A 52 4.17 25.22 -12.36
C LYS A 52 3.31 26.20 -11.56
N ASN A 53 2.03 26.32 -11.91
CA ASN A 53 1.08 27.23 -11.23
C ASN A 53 0.38 26.57 -10.03
N GLN A 54 0.65 25.30 -9.73
CA GLN A 54 0.08 24.64 -8.55
C GLN A 54 0.82 25.14 -7.29
N PRO A 55 0.12 25.63 -6.26
CA PRO A 55 0.76 26.06 -5.02
C PRO A 55 1.51 24.91 -4.34
N VAL A 56 2.59 25.24 -3.61
CA VAL A 56 3.36 24.30 -2.77
C VAL A 56 2.43 23.54 -1.81
N PHE A 57 1.60 24.30 -1.08
CA PHE A 57 0.51 23.76 -0.28
C PHE A 57 -0.77 23.78 -1.11
N ARG A 58 -0.88 22.82 -2.03
CA ARG A 58 -2.05 22.67 -2.92
C ARG A 58 -3.36 22.47 -2.15
N LYS A 59 -4.49 22.68 -2.83
CA LYS A 59 -5.81 22.42 -2.25
C LYS A 59 -5.92 20.96 -1.82
N GLY A 60 -6.19 20.75 -0.52
CA GLY A 60 -6.28 19.41 0.07
C GLY A 60 -4.97 18.88 0.66
N PHE A 61 -3.86 19.63 0.62
CA PHE A 61 -2.56 19.19 1.16
C PHE A 61 -2.67 18.68 2.62
N TRP A 62 -3.22 19.49 3.53
CA TRP A 62 -3.36 19.11 4.94
C TRP A 62 -4.32 17.94 5.16
N LEU A 63 -5.36 17.85 4.33
CA LEU A 63 -6.29 16.72 4.38
C LEU A 63 -5.60 15.43 3.93
N ASP A 64 -4.81 15.49 2.86
CA ASP A 64 -4.05 14.35 2.37
C ASP A 64 -2.96 13.92 3.37
N LEU A 65 -2.30 14.87 4.05
CA LEU A 65 -1.40 14.56 5.18
C LEU A 65 -2.14 13.89 6.35
N PHE A 66 -3.32 14.38 6.71
CA PHE A 66 -4.14 13.72 7.72
C PHE A 66 -4.45 12.28 7.31
N TYR A 67 -4.93 12.05 6.08
CA TYR A 67 -5.21 10.71 5.57
C TYR A 67 -3.97 9.83 5.57
N MET A 68 -2.80 10.37 5.20
CA MET A 68 -1.53 9.65 5.24
C MET A 68 -1.23 9.11 6.64
N PHE A 69 -1.15 9.95 7.66
CA PHE A 69 -0.84 9.47 9.01
C PHE A 69 -1.98 8.65 9.62
N PHE A 70 -3.24 9.04 9.34
CA PHE A 70 -4.41 8.32 9.82
C PHE A 70 -4.45 6.90 9.26
N ASN A 71 -4.39 6.74 7.94
CA ASN A 71 -4.48 5.43 7.31
C ASN A 71 -3.23 4.58 7.51
N PHE A 72 -2.04 5.21 7.58
CA PHE A 72 -0.78 4.48 7.67
C PHE A 72 -0.45 4.03 9.11
N PHE A 73 -0.84 4.79 10.14
CA PHE A 73 -0.55 4.44 11.55
C PHE A 73 -1.82 4.22 12.36
N ILE A 74 -2.71 5.22 12.41
CA ILE A 74 -3.83 5.24 13.36
C ILE A 74 -4.86 4.15 13.03
N LEU A 75 -5.16 3.92 11.75
CA LEU A 75 -6.07 2.88 11.32
C LEU A 75 -5.49 1.48 11.58
N ASN A 76 -4.17 1.32 11.40
CA ASN A 76 -3.47 0.09 11.74
C ASN A 76 -3.53 -0.19 13.26
N LEU A 77 -3.43 0.86 14.10
CA LEU A 77 -3.66 0.78 15.54
C LEU A 77 -5.10 0.36 15.84
N ILE A 78 -6.09 1.08 15.29
CA ILE A 78 -7.49 1.00 15.71
C ILE A 78 -8.20 -0.26 15.20
N LEU A 79 -7.87 -0.77 14.00
CA LEU A 79 -8.67 -1.83 13.39
C LEU A 79 -7.83 -3.04 13.02
N LEU A 80 -6.70 -2.83 12.35
CA LEU A 80 -6.11 -3.90 11.57
C LEU A 80 -5.44 -4.98 12.42
N ILE A 81 -4.68 -4.63 13.46
CA ILE A 81 -3.86 -5.62 14.18
C ILE A 81 -4.73 -6.54 15.04
N ALA A 82 -5.71 -5.97 15.73
CA ALA A 82 -6.69 -6.75 16.47
C ALA A 82 -7.49 -7.68 15.54
N LEU A 83 -7.95 -7.17 14.39
CA LEU A 83 -8.67 -7.97 13.39
C LEU A 83 -7.78 -9.03 12.74
N SER A 84 -6.51 -8.73 12.45
CA SER A 84 -5.59 -9.69 11.82
C SER A 84 -5.21 -10.82 12.77
N ASN A 85 -4.93 -10.50 14.03
CA ASN A 85 -4.64 -11.50 15.06
C ASN A 85 -5.87 -12.36 15.34
N LEU A 86 -7.06 -11.75 15.41
CA LEU A 86 -8.32 -12.47 15.56
C LEU A 86 -8.58 -13.37 14.35
N ALA A 87 -8.48 -12.85 13.13
CA ALA A 87 -8.70 -13.61 11.91
C ALA A 87 -7.72 -14.77 11.77
N SER A 88 -6.43 -14.53 12.02
CA SER A 88 -5.41 -15.59 12.02
C SER A 88 -5.71 -16.66 13.07
N THR A 89 -6.15 -16.27 14.27
CA THR A 89 -6.57 -17.23 15.30
C THR A 89 -7.80 -18.02 14.86
N LEU A 90 -8.82 -17.37 14.29
CA LEU A 90 -10.04 -18.03 13.82
C LEU A 90 -9.76 -19.01 12.67
N VAL A 91 -8.91 -18.62 11.72
CA VAL A 91 -8.52 -19.50 10.61
C VAL A 91 -7.69 -20.68 11.13
N ASN A 92 -6.76 -20.45 12.06
CA ASN A 92 -5.99 -21.54 12.69
C ASN A 92 -6.90 -22.48 13.48
N ASP A 93 -7.82 -21.95 14.28
CA ASP A 93 -8.79 -22.74 15.05
C ASP A 93 -9.67 -23.57 14.09
N PHE A 94 -10.12 -23.00 12.96
CA PHE A 94 -10.87 -23.72 11.93
C PHE A 94 -10.03 -24.81 11.23
N LEU A 95 -8.81 -24.50 10.81
CA LEU A 95 -7.91 -25.48 10.16
C LEU A 95 -7.53 -26.62 11.10
N SER A 96 -7.42 -26.35 12.40
CA SER A 96 -7.12 -27.37 13.41
C SER A 96 -8.18 -28.47 13.48
N LEU A 97 -9.44 -28.17 13.11
CA LEU A 97 -10.51 -29.17 12.98
C LEU A 97 -10.20 -30.24 11.92
N PHE A 98 -9.31 -29.92 10.97
CA PHE A 98 -8.86 -30.80 9.89
C PHE A 98 -7.40 -31.24 10.08
N ASN A 99 -6.81 -31.06 11.27
CA ASN A 99 -5.40 -31.32 11.55
C ASN A 99 -4.43 -30.53 10.64
N LEU A 100 -4.87 -29.38 10.11
CA LEU A 100 -4.05 -28.46 9.32
C LEU A 100 -3.65 -27.23 10.16
N GLN A 101 -2.53 -26.61 9.80
CA GLN A 101 -2.12 -25.32 10.35
C GLN A 101 -1.86 -24.33 9.22
N LEU A 102 -2.12 -23.04 9.42
CA LEU A 102 -1.80 -22.02 8.40
C LEU A 102 -0.32 -22.09 7.97
N THR A 103 0.56 -22.39 8.93
CA THR A 103 2.02 -22.50 8.74
C THR A 103 2.46 -23.70 7.89
N SER A 104 1.61 -24.72 7.74
CA SER A 104 1.92 -25.92 6.95
C SER A 104 1.56 -25.77 5.47
N ILE A 105 0.82 -24.72 5.09
CA ILE A 105 0.40 -24.47 3.70
C ILE A 105 1.36 -23.46 3.08
N LYS A 106 2.58 -23.90 2.76
CA LYS A 106 3.52 -23.13 1.93
C LYS A 106 3.57 -23.75 0.54
N ILE A 107 3.18 -22.98 -0.47
CA ILE A 107 3.23 -23.40 -1.87
C ILE A 107 4.62 -23.08 -2.44
N ILE A 108 5.16 -21.93 -2.06
CA ILE A 108 6.51 -21.48 -2.40
C ILE A 108 7.24 -21.22 -1.07
N ASP A 109 8.54 -21.51 -1.01
CA ASP A 109 9.39 -21.11 0.12
C ASP A 109 10.53 -20.21 -0.38
N LEU A 110 10.41 -18.91 -0.15
CA LEU A 110 11.39 -17.94 -0.62
C LEU A 110 12.77 -18.08 0.06
N SER A 111 12.87 -18.81 1.18
CA SER A 111 14.15 -19.02 1.87
C SER A 111 15.16 -19.83 1.07
N GLN A 112 14.70 -20.56 0.05
CA GLN A 112 15.55 -21.34 -0.86
C GLN A 112 16.19 -20.50 -1.96
N PHE A 113 15.73 -19.27 -2.17
CA PHE A 113 16.24 -18.36 -3.19
C PHE A 113 17.31 -17.43 -2.63
N SER A 114 18.15 -16.87 -3.50
CA SER A 114 19.03 -15.77 -3.09
C SER A 114 18.20 -14.57 -2.61
N LYS A 115 18.73 -13.82 -1.63
CA LYS A 115 17.99 -12.70 -1.02
C LYS A 115 17.42 -11.69 -2.03
N PRO A 116 18.16 -11.25 -3.06
CA PRO A 116 17.61 -10.33 -4.06
C PRO A 116 16.48 -10.95 -4.87
N LEU A 117 16.60 -12.22 -5.23
CA LEU A 117 15.57 -12.94 -5.98
C LEU A 117 14.30 -13.15 -5.14
N ALA A 118 14.46 -13.51 -3.86
CA ALA A 118 13.34 -13.61 -2.92
C ALA A 118 12.58 -12.29 -2.80
N LEU A 119 13.28 -11.17 -2.61
CA LEU A 119 12.68 -9.82 -2.56
C LEU A 119 11.98 -9.44 -3.87
N LEU A 120 12.59 -9.75 -5.01
CA LEU A 120 12.01 -9.50 -6.32
C LEU A 120 10.70 -10.28 -6.51
N VAL A 121 10.70 -11.58 -6.21
CA VAL A 121 9.51 -12.43 -6.31
C VAL A 121 8.42 -11.90 -5.36
N PHE A 122 8.77 -11.58 -4.12
CA PHE A 122 7.84 -11.01 -3.15
C PHE A 122 7.24 -9.68 -3.66
N PHE A 123 8.07 -8.78 -4.19
CA PHE A 123 7.60 -7.52 -4.78
C PHE A 123 6.66 -7.74 -5.96
N VAL A 124 7.05 -8.58 -6.94
CA VAL A 124 6.25 -8.83 -8.16
C VAL A 124 4.89 -9.43 -7.82
N VAL A 125 4.84 -10.41 -6.92
CA VAL A 125 3.57 -11.02 -6.52
C VAL A 125 2.71 -10.03 -5.74
N SER A 126 3.30 -9.27 -4.81
CA SER A 126 2.58 -8.25 -4.05
C SER A 126 2.01 -7.17 -4.96
N ASP A 127 2.78 -6.70 -5.94
CA ASP A 127 2.35 -5.69 -6.92
C ASP A 127 1.23 -6.24 -7.83
N PHE A 128 1.32 -7.51 -8.26
CA PHE A 128 0.26 -8.13 -9.05
C PHE A 128 -1.06 -8.26 -8.28
N ILE A 129 -1.00 -8.58 -6.99
CA ILE A 129 -2.19 -8.61 -6.12
C ILE A 129 -2.77 -7.20 -5.95
N GLN A 130 -1.91 -6.20 -5.74
CA GLN A 130 -2.34 -4.80 -5.65
C GLN A 130 -2.99 -4.33 -6.95
N TYR A 131 -2.41 -4.66 -8.10
CA TYR A 131 -2.97 -4.37 -9.42
C TYR A 131 -4.38 -4.93 -9.58
N ASN A 132 -4.58 -6.22 -9.29
CA ASN A 132 -5.90 -6.84 -9.40
C ASN A 132 -6.90 -6.27 -8.38
N THR A 133 -6.45 -5.99 -7.16
CA THR A 133 -7.29 -5.32 -6.15
C THR A 133 -7.73 -3.95 -6.64
N HIS A 134 -6.81 -3.17 -7.22
CA HIS A 134 -7.11 -1.86 -7.76
C HIS A 134 -8.11 -1.93 -8.92
N ARG A 135 -7.95 -2.89 -9.84
CA ARG A 135 -8.94 -3.14 -10.89
C ARG A 135 -10.33 -3.47 -10.33
N LEU A 136 -10.39 -4.30 -9.27
CA LEU A 136 -11.66 -4.63 -8.61
C LEU A 136 -12.30 -3.39 -7.97
N LEU A 137 -11.49 -2.52 -7.35
CA LEU A 137 -11.96 -1.25 -6.78
C LEU A 137 -12.61 -0.33 -7.83
N HIS A 138 -12.16 -0.37 -9.07
CA HIS A 138 -12.77 0.38 -10.18
C HIS A 138 -13.94 -0.34 -10.85
N LYS A 139 -13.91 -1.68 -10.92
CA LYS A 139 -14.89 -2.47 -11.66
C LYS A 139 -16.17 -2.77 -10.87
N VAL A 140 -16.07 -2.95 -9.55
CA VAL A 140 -17.21 -3.32 -8.70
C VAL A 140 -17.86 -2.06 -8.13
N PRO A 141 -19.16 -1.77 -8.40
CA PRO A 141 -19.80 -0.51 -8.00
C PRO A 141 -19.72 -0.20 -6.50
N LEU A 142 -19.83 -1.23 -5.64
CA LEU A 142 -19.70 -1.08 -4.19
C LEU A 142 -18.27 -0.68 -3.78
N LEU A 143 -17.26 -1.34 -4.36
CA LEU A 143 -15.86 -1.03 -4.07
C LEU A 143 -15.47 0.35 -4.61
N TRP A 144 -16.06 0.77 -5.73
CA TRP A 144 -15.86 2.12 -6.24
C TRP A 144 -16.37 3.20 -5.27
N GLN A 145 -17.45 2.96 -4.52
CA GLN A 145 -17.90 3.94 -3.51
C GLN A 145 -16.84 4.21 -2.43
N ILE A 146 -15.96 3.25 -2.17
CA ILE A 146 -14.83 3.36 -1.25
C ILE A 146 -13.69 4.08 -1.96
N HIS A 147 -13.31 3.60 -3.15
CA HIS A 147 -12.14 4.06 -3.88
C HIS A 147 -12.31 5.45 -4.52
N LYS A 148 -13.53 5.93 -4.78
CA LYS A 148 -13.76 7.29 -5.30
C LYS A 148 -13.25 8.40 -4.36
N VAL A 149 -13.02 8.11 -3.07
CA VAL A 149 -12.36 9.04 -2.14
C VAL A 149 -10.92 9.32 -2.59
N HIS A 150 -10.23 8.30 -3.10
CA HIS A 150 -8.92 8.42 -3.73
C HIS A 150 -8.93 9.30 -4.95
N HIS A 151 -9.89 9.07 -5.84
CA HIS A 151 -10.09 9.86 -7.05
C HIS A 151 -10.69 11.25 -6.83
N SER A 152 -10.98 11.64 -5.58
CA SER A 152 -11.63 12.93 -5.27
C SER A 152 -10.67 14.13 -5.26
N ALA A 153 -9.36 13.89 -5.37
CA ALA A 153 -8.36 14.95 -5.31
C ALA A 153 -8.41 15.85 -6.56
N LYS A 154 -8.73 17.14 -6.37
CA LYS A 154 -8.77 18.12 -7.46
C LYS A 154 -7.38 18.56 -7.94
N GLN A 155 -6.41 18.55 -7.03
CA GLN A 155 -5.00 18.83 -7.29
C GLN A 155 -4.21 17.67 -6.70
N MET A 156 -3.49 16.94 -7.56
CA MET A 156 -2.66 15.80 -7.18
C MET A 156 -1.33 16.28 -6.62
N GLY A 157 -0.79 15.51 -5.68
CA GLY A 157 0.61 15.57 -5.28
C GLY A 157 0.95 14.38 -4.39
N PHE A 158 2.20 14.25 -3.94
CA PHE A 158 2.69 13.02 -3.30
C PHE A 158 1.73 12.41 -2.26
N ALA A 159 1.19 13.24 -1.35
CA ALA A 159 0.35 12.78 -0.23
C ALA A 159 -1.03 12.26 -0.68
N THR A 160 -1.49 12.59 -1.89
CA THR A 160 -2.74 12.05 -2.44
C THR A 160 -2.70 10.53 -2.53
N HIS A 161 -1.51 9.94 -2.61
CA HIS A 161 -1.31 8.50 -2.53
C HIS A 161 -2.10 7.84 -1.40
N PHE A 162 -2.17 8.46 -0.22
CA PHE A 162 -2.85 7.88 0.93
C PHE A 162 -4.24 8.45 1.23
N ARG A 163 -4.73 9.35 0.38
CA ARG A 163 -6.10 9.87 0.47
C ARG A 163 -7.04 8.78 0.02
N TYR A 164 -7.46 7.89 0.90
CA TYR A 164 -8.47 6.87 0.56
C TYR A 164 -9.37 6.62 1.76
N HIS A 165 -10.53 6.02 1.50
CA HIS A 165 -11.46 5.65 2.54
C HIS A 165 -10.84 4.60 3.48
N TRP A 166 -11.13 4.66 4.77
CA TRP A 166 -10.50 3.79 5.79
C TRP A 166 -10.75 2.29 5.58
N LEU A 167 -11.78 1.90 4.82
CA LEU A 167 -12.01 0.51 4.42
C LEU A 167 -11.02 0.00 3.37
N GLU A 168 -10.39 0.90 2.61
CA GLU A 168 -9.52 0.51 1.49
C GLU A 168 -8.28 -0.26 1.95
N PRO A 169 -7.53 0.17 3.00
CA PRO A 169 -6.45 -0.65 3.57
C PRO A 169 -6.91 -2.01 4.06
N ILE A 170 -8.12 -2.12 4.61
CA ILE A 170 -8.67 -3.39 5.08
C ILE A 170 -8.88 -4.34 3.90
N ILE A 171 -9.43 -3.84 2.79
CA ILE A 171 -9.62 -4.62 1.55
C ILE A 171 -8.26 -5.09 1.02
N TYR A 172 -7.32 -4.16 0.80
CA TYR A 172 -5.99 -4.51 0.28
C TYR A 172 -5.29 -5.53 1.15
N LYS A 173 -5.29 -5.31 2.47
CA LYS A 173 -4.57 -6.20 3.40
C LYS A 173 -5.25 -7.55 3.54
N SER A 174 -6.58 -7.63 3.50
CA SER A 174 -7.28 -8.91 3.52
C SER A 174 -6.97 -9.76 2.28
N ILE A 175 -6.89 -9.13 1.10
CA ILE A 175 -6.60 -9.83 -0.15
C ILE A 175 -5.11 -10.23 -0.23
N ILE A 176 -4.19 -9.37 0.18
CA ILE A 176 -2.75 -9.66 0.12
C ILE A 176 -2.30 -10.68 1.17
N TYR A 177 -2.98 -10.74 2.32
CA TYR A 177 -2.55 -11.59 3.43
C TYR A 177 -2.57 -13.08 3.07
N ILE A 178 -3.59 -13.54 2.32
CA ILE A 178 -3.74 -14.95 1.95
C ILE A 178 -2.57 -15.42 1.06
N PRO A 179 -2.27 -14.77 -0.08
CA PRO A 179 -1.13 -15.18 -0.91
C PRO A 179 0.22 -15.06 -0.20
N LEU A 180 0.40 -14.06 0.67
CA LEU A 180 1.68 -13.90 1.38
C LEU A 180 1.95 -15.05 2.36
N ILE A 181 0.92 -15.56 3.06
CA ILE A 181 1.10 -16.75 3.89
C ILE A 181 1.53 -17.96 3.04
N LEU A 182 0.97 -18.09 1.83
CA LEU A 182 1.28 -19.20 0.92
C LEU A 182 2.70 -19.14 0.34
N ILE A 183 3.31 -17.95 0.27
CA ILE A 183 4.63 -17.74 -0.38
C ILE A 183 5.81 -17.88 0.58
N GLY A 184 5.58 -17.81 1.90
CA GLY A 184 6.54 -18.21 2.95
C GLY A 184 7.97 -17.64 2.87
N GLY A 185 8.81 -17.99 3.84
CA GLY A 185 10.27 -17.80 3.73
C GLY A 185 10.80 -16.35 3.78
N PHE A 186 9.95 -15.35 4.06
CA PHE A 186 10.36 -13.95 4.27
C PHE A 186 10.30 -13.57 5.75
N ASN A 187 11.12 -12.60 6.14
CA ASN A 187 11.13 -12.03 7.49
C ASN A 187 10.50 -10.62 7.52
N LEU A 188 10.39 -10.01 8.70
CA LEU A 188 9.81 -8.67 8.83
C LEU A 188 10.57 -7.60 8.05
N GLN A 189 11.90 -7.73 7.95
CA GLN A 189 12.74 -6.81 7.20
C GLN A 189 12.45 -6.86 5.69
N ASP A 190 12.10 -8.05 5.16
CA ASP A 190 11.71 -8.20 3.76
C ASP A 190 10.41 -7.48 3.46
N VAL A 191 9.43 -7.61 4.36
CA VAL A 191 8.16 -6.89 4.27
C VAL A 191 8.41 -5.40 4.32
N PHE A 192 9.29 -4.94 5.22
CA PHE A 192 9.69 -3.54 5.30
C PHE A 192 10.27 -3.05 3.97
N ILE A 193 11.30 -3.72 3.43
CA ILE A 193 11.96 -3.32 2.18
C ILE A 193 10.95 -3.22 1.02
N VAL A 194 10.17 -4.28 0.79
CA VAL A 194 9.20 -4.33 -0.31
C VAL A 194 8.13 -3.25 -0.16
N HIS A 195 7.65 -3.03 1.07
CA HIS A 195 6.64 -2.03 1.33
C HIS A 195 7.17 -0.60 1.13
N PHE A 196 8.39 -0.31 1.58
CA PHE A 196 9.02 1.01 1.39
C PHE A 196 9.35 1.32 -0.07
N VAL A 197 9.72 0.29 -0.85
CA VAL A 197 9.82 0.42 -2.32
C VAL A 197 8.46 0.77 -2.93
N ALA A 198 7.40 0.03 -2.58
CA ALA A 198 6.05 0.28 -3.10
C ALA A 198 5.54 1.67 -2.70
N ILE A 199 5.77 2.11 -1.46
CA ILE A 199 5.41 3.45 -0.98
C ILE A 199 6.12 4.53 -1.78
N SER A 200 7.43 4.38 -2.02
CA SER A 200 8.22 5.33 -2.80
C SER A 200 7.66 5.49 -4.21
N ILE A 201 7.36 4.37 -4.88
CA ILE A 201 6.78 4.36 -6.22
C ILE A 201 5.39 5.00 -6.20
N GLY A 202 4.54 4.63 -5.23
CA GLY A 202 3.22 5.24 -5.06
C GLY A 202 3.28 6.75 -4.88
N HIS A 203 4.18 7.27 -4.04
CA HIS A 203 4.36 8.72 -3.87
C HIS A 203 4.78 9.40 -5.16
N LEU A 204 5.78 8.84 -5.85
CA LEU A 204 6.24 9.37 -7.14
C LEU A 204 5.10 9.42 -8.14
N ASN A 205 4.31 8.35 -8.26
CA ASN A 205 3.18 8.28 -9.18
C ASN A 205 2.12 9.36 -8.95
N HIS A 206 1.89 9.77 -7.70
CA HIS A 206 0.92 10.81 -7.37
C HIS A 206 1.52 12.21 -7.41
N ALA A 207 2.85 12.32 -7.43
CA ALA A 207 3.55 13.58 -7.39
C ALA A 207 3.28 14.42 -8.65
N ASN A 208 3.33 15.74 -8.50
CA ASN A 208 3.27 16.73 -9.57
C ASN A 208 4.57 16.73 -10.42
N LEU A 209 4.95 15.56 -10.93
CA LEU A 209 6.12 15.32 -11.74
C LEU A 209 5.72 14.97 -13.17
N GLY A 210 6.47 15.46 -14.15
CA GLY A 210 6.15 15.33 -15.57
C GLY A 210 6.77 14.09 -16.22
N TRP A 211 7.21 13.12 -15.43
CA TRP A 211 8.03 12.00 -15.88
C TRP A 211 7.17 10.92 -16.56
N ASN A 212 7.64 10.41 -17.70
CA ASN A 212 6.98 9.37 -18.49
C ASN A 212 7.83 8.10 -18.70
N TYR A 213 9.06 8.09 -18.19
CA TYR A 213 10.04 6.99 -18.28
C TYR A 213 10.36 6.44 -19.69
N GLY A 214 9.94 7.12 -20.77
CA GLY A 214 10.26 6.72 -22.14
C GLY A 214 9.83 5.28 -22.46
N PHE A 215 10.77 4.45 -22.91
CA PHE A 215 10.53 3.03 -23.19
C PHE A 215 10.22 2.22 -21.91
N PHE A 216 10.78 2.61 -20.76
CA PHE A 216 10.57 1.88 -19.51
C PHE A 216 9.12 1.96 -19.00
N LYS A 217 8.29 2.84 -19.56
CA LYS A 217 6.85 2.93 -19.25
C LYS A 217 6.08 1.63 -19.51
N TYR A 218 6.60 0.73 -20.33
CA TYR A 218 5.98 -0.58 -20.61
C TYR A 218 6.21 -1.59 -19.47
N ILE A 219 7.12 -1.28 -18.55
CA ILE A 219 7.46 -2.14 -17.41
C ILE A 219 7.11 -1.43 -16.09
N PHE A 220 7.47 -0.16 -15.95
CA PHE A 220 7.26 0.62 -14.73
C PHE A 220 6.19 1.70 -14.93
N ASN A 221 5.29 1.80 -13.95
CA ASN A 221 4.37 2.92 -13.85
C ASN A 221 5.14 4.21 -13.60
N ASN A 222 4.50 5.35 -13.90
CA ASN A 222 5.13 6.66 -13.77
C ASN A 222 4.09 7.74 -13.43
N PRO A 223 4.55 8.93 -12.99
CA PRO A 223 3.67 10.03 -12.59
C PRO A 223 2.65 10.41 -13.65
N LYS A 224 3.04 10.46 -14.94
CA LYS A 224 2.10 10.80 -16.00
C LYS A 224 1.01 9.74 -16.15
N MET A 225 1.37 8.46 -16.23
CA MET A 225 0.40 7.37 -16.39
C MET A 225 -0.62 7.35 -15.25
N HIS A 226 -0.16 7.52 -14.01
CA HIS A 226 -1.04 7.50 -12.84
C HIS A 226 -1.88 8.77 -12.69
N ILE A 227 -1.39 9.94 -13.10
CA ILE A 227 -2.25 11.13 -13.17
C ILE A 227 -3.37 10.95 -14.20
N TRP A 228 -3.08 10.29 -15.34
CA TRP A 228 -4.12 9.95 -16.32
C TRP A 228 -5.13 8.95 -15.77
N HIS A 229 -4.71 8.01 -14.93
CA HIS A 229 -5.62 7.12 -14.20
C HIS A 229 -6.63 7.89 -13.35
N HIS A 230 -6.18 8.95 -12.66
CA HIS A 230 -7.01 9.88 -11.86
C HIS A 230 -7.81 10.90 -12.68
N GLY A 231 -7.77 10.80 -14.02
CA GLY A 231 -8.50 11.72 -14.89
C GLY A 231 -10.01 11.67 -14.67
N LYS A 232 -10.67 12.83 -14.62
CA LYS A 232 -12.14 12.91 -14.50
C LYS A 232 -12.86 12.31 -15.71
N THR A 233 -12.32 12.54 -16.90
CA THR A 233 -12.88 12.05 -18.17
C THR A 233 -11.92 10.99 -18.71
N LEU A 234 -12.35 9.73 -18.64
CA LEU A 234 -11.58 8.58 -19.10
C LEU A 234 -12.24 7.96 -20.32
N PRO A 235 -11.45 7.34 -21.22
CA PRO A 235 -11.99 6.66 -22.40
C PRO A 235 -12.84 5.44 -22.04
N ASN A 236 -12.62 4.83 -20.86
CA ASN A 236 -13.38 3.70 -20.34
C ASN A 236 -14.11 4.11 -19.05
N LYS A 237 -15.38 3.67 -18.92
CA LYS A 237 -16.19 3.90 -17.71
C LYS A 237 -15.58 3.29 -16.45
N ASN A 238 -14.78 2.23 -16.59
CA ASN A 238 -14.15 1.51 -15.48
C ASN A 238 -12.69 1.93 -15.24
N GLY A 239 -12.21 3.02 -15.85
CA GLY A 239 -10.83 3.50 -15.67
C GLY A 239 -9.80 2.88 -16.62
N ILE A 240 -8.55 3.34 -16.50
CA ILE A 240 -7.37 2.92 -17.28
C ILE A 240 -6.12 2.97 -16.38
N ASN A 241 -5.02 2.31 -16.74
CA ASN A 241 -3.73 2.37 -16.02
C ASN A 241 -3.86 2.02 -14.53
N PHE A 242 -4.23 0.79 -14.20
CA PHE A 242 -4.46 0.35 -12.82
C PHE A 242 -3.20 -0.07 -12.09
N ALA A 243 -2.08 -0.29 -12.79
CA ALA A 243 -0.82 -0.64 -12.15
C ALA A 243 -0.37 0.46 -11.21
N ILE A 244 0.14 0.05 -10.05
CA ILE A 244 0.80 0.98 -9.12
C ILE A 244 2.30 0.96 -9.39
N SER A 245 2.97 -0.19 -9.38
CA SER A 245 4.43 -0.22 -9.63
C SER A 245 4.78 -0.70 -11.03
N LEU A 246 4.28 -1.87 -11.44
CA LEU A 246 4.64 -2.47 -12.72
C LEU A 246 3.52 -2.26 -13.74
N SER A 247 3.69 -1.30 -14.64
CA SER A 247 2.73 -1.02 -15.71
C SER A 247 2.57 -2.15 -16.71
N ILE A 248 3.49 -3.12 -16.73
CA ILE A 248 3.41 -4.31 -17.60
C ILE A 248 2.05 -5.02 -17.48
N TRP A 249 1.43 -5.00 -16.28
CA TRP A 249 0.12 -5.59 -16.07
C TRP A 249 -0.97 -4.94 -16.91
N ASP A 250 -0.95 -3.61 -17.07
CA ASP A 250 -1.90 -2.87 -17.91
C ASP A 250 -1.72 -3.14 -19.41
N TYR A 251 -0.53 -3.60 -19.83
CA TYR A 251 -0.29 -3.98 -21.22
C TYR A 251 -0.67 -5.42 -21.52
N ILE A 252 -0.67 -6.28 -20.49
CA ILE A 252 -1.04 -7.70 -20.61
C ILE A 252 -2.57 -7.90 -20.54
N PHE A 253 -3.28 -7.15 -19.69
CA PHE A 253 -4.68 -7.41 -19.30
C PHE A 253 -5.65 -6.25 -19.53
#